data_AF-A0A4Y9YIR2-F1
#
_entry.id   AF-A0A4Y9YIR2-F1
#
_cell.length_a   1.000
_cell.length_b   1.000
_cell.length_c   1.000
_cell.angle_alpha   90.00
_cell.angle_beta   90.00
_cell.angle_gamma   90.00
#
_symmetry.space_group_name_H-M   'P 1'
#
loop_
_entity.id
_entity.type
_entity.pdbx_description
1 polymer ?
#
loop_
_entity_poly.entity_id
_entity_poly.type
_entity_poly.pdbx_seq_one_letter_code
_entity_poly.pdbx_strand_id
1 'polypeptide(L)'
;MPPTRNHGHTEYQRERIGNRSRLRYFIRDSLRLVSGQPQARMSWKRYYEDVVVKRKVEIVGWPRDIPFADPSDVSLGRKRLLPLIKSWEEGRTRFVKLSPEDLAARMAERDVMVAAGLIAPPKPRALRADFGDRRPHVQKGPAGKHQKKFFYSKSARFVQDGDDEFEDEDFNGSQDPAGGQDMKIYSALAKRAEKKLPSAARWPHGPFLSAETQTVPSSVATVVVSYFVHNTALHLIVDKQRALTQQP
;
A
#
# COMPACT_ATOMS: atom_id res chain seq x y z
N MET A 1 40.79 28.40 7.25
CA MET A 1 39.52 27.67 7.47
C MET A 1 38.89 27.34 6.13
N PRO A 2 38.46 26.11 5.86
CA PRO A 2 37.79 25.78 4.61
C PRO A 2 36.40 26.45 4.57
N PRO A 3 35.98 27.02 3.42
CA PRO A 3 34.65 27.60 3.28
C PRO A 3 33.60 26.50 3.47
N THR A 4 32.76 26.66 4.50
CA THR A 4 31.58 25.82 4.64
C THR A 4 30.64 26.15 3.48
N ARG A 5 30.64 25.29 2.45
CA ARG A 5 29.67 25.37 1.35
C ARG A 5 28.29 25.09 1.91
N ASN A 6 27.64 26.14 2.39
CA ASN A 6 26.25 26.12 2.80
C ASN A 6 25.42 25.90 1.53
N HIS A 7 25.15 24.64 1.19
CA HIS A 7 24.24 24.30 0.09
C HIS A 7 22.82 24.58 0.57
N GLY A 8 22.50 25.87 0.66
CA GLY A 8 21.15 26.33 0.91
C GLY A 8 20.20 25.71 -0.10
N HIS A 9 18.98 25.44 0.34
CA HIS A 9 17.96 24.96 -0.57
C HIS A 9 17.75 25.97 -1.70
N THR A 10 17.79 25.47 -2.94
CA THR A 10 17.37 26.28 -4.09
C THR A 10 15.96 26.81 -3.84
N GLU A 11 15.61 27.94 -4.46
CA GLU A 11 14.25 28.49 -4.35
C GLU A 11 13.17 27.44 -4.68
N TYR A 12 13.37 26.67 -5.75
CA TYR A 12 12.52 25.55 -6.10
C TYR A 12 12.36 24.52 -4.97
N GLN A 13 13.45 24.16 -4.30
CA GLN A 13 13.40 23.23 -3.16
C GLN A 13 12.61 23.82 -2.00
N ARG A 14 12.80 25.11 -1.68
CA ARG A 14 12.04 25.81 -0.63
C ARG A 14 10.55 25.84 -0.93
N GLU A 15 10.16 26.24 -2.13
CA GLU A 15 8.76 26.23 -2.57
C GLU A 15 8.16 24.83 -2.50
N ARG A 16 8.89 23.80 -2.97
CA ARG A 16 8.42 22.41 -2.93
C ARG A 16 8.24 21.92 -1.49
N ILE A 17 9.17 22.23 -0.58
CA ILE A 17 9.07 21.91 0.84
C ILE A 17 7.87 22.63 1.48
N GLY A 18 7.68 23.92 1.16
CA GLY A 18 6.52 24.70 1.61
C GLY A 18 5.20 24.09 1.17
N ASN A 19 5.08 23.74 -0.12
CA ASN A 19 3.89 23.10 -0.68
C ASN A 19 3.58 21.73 -0.04
N ARG A 20 4.60 20.91 0.20
CA ARG A 20 4.42 19.63 0.93
C ARG A 20 3.94 19.85 2.36
N SER A 21 4.45 20.86 3.04
CA SER A 21 4.01 21.21 4.39
C SER A 21 2.57 21.73 4.41
N ARG A 22 2.20 22.57 3.43
CA ARG A 22 0.83 23.06 3.23
C ARG A 22 -0.15 21.91 2.97
N LEU A 23 0.19 20.98 2.08
CA LEU A 23 -0.64 19.80 1.80
C LEU A 23 -0.84 18.94 3.06
N ARG A 24 0.24 18.66 3.80
CA ARG A 24 0.15 17.89 5.06
C ARG A 24 -0.70 18.60 6.12
N TYR A 25 -0.63 19.93 6.15
CA TYR A 25 -1.48 20.73 7.03
C TYR A 25 -2.96 20.52 6.68
N PHE A 26 -3.35 20.69 5.41
CA PHE A 26 -4.74 20.46 4.98
C PHE A 26 -5.24 19.06 5.30
N ILE A 27 -4.49 18.01 4.94
CA ILE A 27 -4.89 16.63 5.21
C ILE A 27 -5.08 16.39 6.71
N ARG A 28 -4.15 16.88 7.54
CA ARG A 28 -4.24 16.71 8.99
C ARG A 28 -5.41 17.49 9.58
N ASP A 29 -5.60 18.72 9.13
CA ASP A 29 -6.64 19.61 9.64
C ASP A 29 -8.04 19.11 9.27
N SER A 30 -8.26 18.78 8.00
CA SER A 30 -9.51 18.19 7.52
C SER A 30 -9.82 16.86 8.21
N LEU A 31 -8.81 16.00 8.45
CA LEU A 31 -9.01 14.76 9.18
C LEU A 31 -9.51 15.02 10.61
N ARG A 32 -8.88 15.96 11.32
CA ARG A 32 -9.24 16.31 12.71
C ARG A 32 -10.64 16.90 12.77
N LEU A 33 -10.97 17.77 11.82
CA LEU A 33 -12.27 18.41 11.71
C LEU A 33 -13.38 17.37 11.53
N VAL A 34 -13.23 16.47 10.54
CA VAL A 34 -14.26 15.47 10.22
C VAL A 34 -14.34 14.36 11.26
N SER A 35 -13.21 13.93 11.83
CA SER A 35 -13.20 12.88 12.84
C SER A 35 -13.58 13.36 14.24
N GLY A 36 -13.61 14.68 14.48
CA GLY A 36 -13.84 15.27 15.81
C GLY A 36 -12.73 14.97 16.82
N GLN A 37 -11.55 14.53 16.38
CA GLN A 37 -10.45 14.14 17.27
C GLN A 37 -9.25 15.08 17.07
N PRO A 38 -8.89 15.93 18.05
CA PRO A 38 -7.84 16.93 17.88
C PRO A 38 -6.45 16.31 17.72
N GLN A 39 -6.25 15.10 18.25
CA GLN A 39 -5.00 14.35 18.15
C GLN A 39 -4.98 13.37 16.97
N ALA A 40 -5.96 13.41 16.06
CA ALA A 40 -5.93 12.56 14.88
C ALA A 40 -4.67 12.84 14.04
N ARG A 41 -4.04 11.75 13.58
CA ARG A 41 -2.86 11.77 12.72
C ARG A 41 -3.06 10.77 11.58
N MET A 42 -2.75 11.21 10.37
CA MET A 42 -2.84 10.39 9.17
C MET A 42 -1.87 9.20 9.24
N SER A 43 -2.34 8.01 8.90
CA SER A 43 -1.53 6.78 8.80
C SER A 43 -1.60 6.31 7.36
N TRP A 44 -0.55 6.53 6.57
CA TRP A 44 -0.55 6.16 5.14
C TRP A 44 -0.40 4.64 4.94
N LYS A 45 0.46 4.00 5.73
CA LYS A 45 0.74 2.55 5.63
C LYS A 45 -0.41 1.68 6.13
N ARG A 46 -1.14 2.16 7.14
CA ARG A 46 -2.31 1.49 7.72
C ARG A 46 -3.55 2.34 7.55
N TYR A 47 -3.71 2.93 6.37
CA TYR A 47 -4.82 3.84 6.08
C TYR A 47 -6.17 3.21 6.38
N TYR A 48 -6.40 2.01 5.88
CA TYR A 48 -7.67 1.33 6.06
C TYR A 48 -7.98 1.08 7.55
N GLU A 49 -7.05 0.52 8.31
CA GLU A 49 -7.27 0.21 9.74
C GLU A 49 -7.39 1.48 10.61
N ASP A 50 -6.42 2.39 10.50
CA ASP A 50 -6.27 3.51 11.43
C ASP A 50 -7.15 4.71 11.05
N VAL A 51 -7.56 4.83 9.79
CA VAL A 51 -8.34 5.97 9.29
C VAL A 51 -9.77 5.51 8.98
N VAL A 52 -9.95 4.52 8.11
CA VAL A 52 -11.29 4.08 7.69
C VAL A 52 -12.01 3.38 8.85
N VAL A 53 -11.44 2.30 9.39
CA VAL A 53 -12.10 1.51 10.45
C VAL A 53 -12.11 2.26 11.78
N LYS A 54 -10.93 2.69 12.27
CA LYS A 54 -10.81 3.28 13.61
C LYS A 54 -11.45 4.66 13.74
N ARG A 55 -11.33 5.51 12.70
CA ARG A 55 -11.86 6.89 12.75
C ARG A 55 -13.18 7.06 12.01
N LYS A 56 -13.61 6.05 11.24
CA LYS A 56 -14.86 6.10 10.45
C LYS A 56 -14.84 7.23 9.42
N VAL A 57 -13.70 7.46 8.79
CA VAL A 57 -13.52 8.52 7.80
C VAL A 57 -12.80 7.99 6.57
N GLU A 58 -13.26 8.37 5.40
CA GLU A 58 -12.67 8.01 4.11
C GLU A 58 -12.29 9.27 3.31
N ILE A 59 -11.26 9.15 2.45
CA ILE A 59 -10.93 10.18 1.47
C ILE A 59 -11.72 9.93 0.19
N VAL A 60 -12.50 10.92 -0.23
CA VAL A 60 -13.22 10.92 -1.50
C VAL A 60 -12.56 11.92 -2.44
N GLY A 61 -12.51 11.58 -3.73
CA GLY A 61 -12.04 12.48 -4.79
C GLY A 61 -10.51 12.55 -4.96
N TRP A 62 -9.77 11.55 -4.45
CA TRP A 62 -8.32 11.50 -4.64
C TRP A 62 -7.96 11.37 -6.14
N PRO A 63 -7.05 12.18 -6.70
CA PRO A 63 -6.67 12.11 -8.10
C PRO A 63 -6.05 10.76 -8.48
N ARG A 64 -6.47 10.17 -9.61
CA ARG A 64 -5.97 8.87 -10.10
C ARG A 64 -4.48 8.91 -10.50
N ASP A 65 -4.00 10.07 -10.93
CA ASP A 65 -2.63 10.25 -11.42
C ASP A 65 -1.57 10.29 -10.30
N ILE A 66 -2.02 10.36 -9.05
CA ILE A 66 -1.18 10.54 -7.87
C ILE A 66 -1.27 9.29 -7.00
N PRO A 67 -0.15 8.58 -6.77
CA PRO A 67 -0.16 7.40 -5.91
C PRO A 67 -0.60 7.79 -4.50
N PHE A 68 -1.43 6.94 -3.90
CA PHE A 68 -1.94 7.14 -2.55
C PHE A 68 -0.86 6.76 -1.52
N ALA A 69 -0.04 7.74 -1.13
CA ALA A 69 1.07 7.55 -0.18
C ALA A 69 1.45 8.87 0.49
N ASP A 70 2.35 8.82 1.49
CA ASP A 70 2.78 10.01 2.21
C ASP A 70 3.41 11.02 1.25
N PRO A 71 2.89 12.28 1.20
CA PRO A 71 3.46 13.32 0.36
C PRO A 71 4.93 13.61 0.66
N SER A 72 5.45 13.24 1.83
CA SER A 72 6.85 13.38 2.26
C SER A 72 7.75 12.28 1.70
N ASP A 73 7.21 11.08 1.52
CA ASP A 73 7.95 9.91 1.04
C ASP A 73 7.96 9.88 -0.49
N VAL A 74 6.82 10.17 -1.12
CA VAL A 74 6.73 10.22 -2.58
C VAL A 74 7.35 11.49 -3.13
N SER A 75 8.30 11.34 -4.04
CA SER A 75 8.86 12.45 -4.81
C SER A 75 7.84 12.98 -5.84
N LEU A 76 6.83 13.70 -5.36
CA LEU A 76 5.89 14.40 -6.22
C LEU A 76 6.57 15.65 -6.80
N GLY A 77 6.56 15.78 -8.12
CA GLY A 77 6.99 16.99 -8.82
C GLY A 77 5.97 18.12 -8.63
N ARG A 78 6.40 19.37 -8.80
CA ARG A 78 5.55 20.58 -8.67
C ARG A 78 4.25 20.48 -9.49
N LYS A 79 4.33 19.92 -10.70
CA LYS A 79 3.19 19.74 -11.62
C LYS A 79 2.04 18.89 -11.04
N ARG A 80 2.34 17.92 -10.17
CA ARG A 80 1.32 17.07 -9.53
C ARG A 80 0.93 17.57 -8.14
N LEU A 81 1.88 18.19 -7.42
CA LEU A 81 1.67 18.67 -6.07
C LEU A 81 0.69 19.86 -6.01
N LEU A 82 0.81 20.81 -6.93
CA LEU A 82 -0.05 22.01 -6.94
C LEU A 82 -1.52 21.68 -7.23
N PRO A 83 -1.88 20.89 -8.26
CA PRO A 83 -3.27 20.48 -8.47
C PRO A 83 -3.85 19.71 -7.29
N LEU A 84 -3.05 18.88 -6.62
CA LEU A 84 -3.51 18.16 -5.42
C LEU A 84 -3.85 19.15 -4.31
N ILE A 85 -2.98 20.12 -4.00
CA ILE A 85 -3.27 21.17 -3.01
C ILE A 85 -4.56 21.92 -3.38
N LYS A 86 -4.67 22.33 -4.64
CA LYS A 86 -5.87 23.02 -5.14
C LYS A 86 -7.13 22.18 -4.97
N SER A 87 -7.05 20.87 -5.23
CA SER A 87 -8.19 19.96 -5.05
C SER A 87 -8.66 19.84 -3.58
N TRP A 88 -7.73 19.97 -2.63
CA TRP A 88 -8.04 20.01 -1.20
C TRP A 88 -8.66 21.35 -0.80
N GLU A 89 -8.15 22.45 -1.33
CA GLU A 89 -8.70 23.80 -1.09
C GLU A 89 -10.11 23.97 -1.68
N GLU A 90 -10.33 23.45 -2.89
CA GLU A 90 -11.64 23.46 -3.55
C GLU A 90 -12.61 22.42 -2.98
N GLY A 91 -12.16 21.53 -2.08
CA GLY A 91 -12.98 20.47 -1.48
C GLY A 91 -13.36 19.33 -2.43
N ARG A 92 -12.72 19.24 -3.61
CA ARG A 92 -12.84 18.08 -4.52
C ARG A 92 -12.29 16.83 -3.86
N THR A 93 -11.10 16.96 -3.27
CA THR A 93 -10.53 15.94 -2.40
C THR A 93 -10.86 16.30 -0.96
N ARG A 94 -11.62 15.47 -0.27
CA ARG A 94 -12.00 15.73 1.12
C ARG A 94 -12.19 14.45 1.91
N PHE A 95 -12.16 14.60 3.22
CA PHE A 95 -12.57 13.54 4.14
C PHE A 95 -14.09 13.53 4.28
N VAL A 96 -14.68 12.34 4.23
CA VAL A 96 -16.10 12.09 4.44
C VAL A 96 -16.27 11.14 5.61
N LYS A 97 -17.16 11.48 6.52
CA LYS A 97 -17.52 10.61 7.65
C LYS A 97 -18.39 9.47 7.13
N LEU A 98 -18.02 8.24 7.45
CA LEU A 98 -18.78 7.05 7.09
C LEU A 98 -19.86 6.78 8.14
N SER A 99 -21.05 6.39 7.67
CA SER A 99 -22.07 5.81 8.53
C SER A 99 -21.62 4.42 9.01
N PRO A 100 -22.19 3.88 10.10
CA PRO A 100 -21.87 2.52 10.54
C PRO A 100 -22.23 1.46 9.49
N GLU A 101 -23.28 1.67 8.71
CA GLU A 101 -23.71 0.78 7.62
C GLU A 101 -22.70 0.79 6.47
N ASP A 102 -22.28 1.98 6.04
CA ASP A 102 -21.25 2.12 4.99
C ASP A 102 -19.94 1.47 5.43
N LEU A 103 -19.55 1.67 6.69
CA LEU A 103 -18.34 1.08 7.24
C LEU A 103 -18.40 -0.45 7.18
N ALA A 104 -19.53 -1.06 7.56
CA ALA A 104 -19.71 -2.50 7.50
C ALA A 104 -19.63 -3.01 6.05
N ALA A 105 -20.25 -2.29 5.10
CA ALA A 105 -20.16 -2.62 3.67
C ALA A 105 -18.70 -2.57 3.17
N ARG A 106 -17.94 -1.52 3.51
CA ARG A 106 -16.53 -1.41 3.12
C ARG A 106 -15.64 -2.47 3.77
N MET A 107 -15.97 -2.93 4.97
CA MET A 107 -15.28 -4.03 5.63
C MET A 107 -15.53 -5.34 4.89
N ALA A 108 -16.79 -5.66 4.60
CA ALA A 108 -17.14 -6.85 3.83
C ALA A 108 -16.49 -6.86 2.44
N GLU A 109 -16.54 -5.75 1.71
CA GLU A 109 -15.87 -5.61 0.40
C GLU A 109 -14.37 -5.90 0.48
N ARG A 110 -13.70 -5.33 1.48
CA ARG A 110 -12.27 -5.56 1.66
C ARG A 110 -11.98 -7.01 2.03
N ASP A 111 -12.79 -7.62 2.88
CA ASP A 111 -12.59 -9.01 3.29
C ASP A 111 -12.75 -9.95 2.09
N VAL A 112 -13.69 -9.67 1.18
CA VAL A 112 -13.81 -10.39 -0.10
C VAL A 112 -12.56 -10.19 -0.97
N MET A 113 -12.03 -8.97 -1.08
CA MET A 113 -10.81 -8.70 -1.85
C MET A 113 -9.55 -9.36 -1.25
N VAL A 114 -9.48 -9.46 0.08
CA VAL A 114 -8.41 -10.15 0.79
C VAL A 114 -8.54 -11.67 0.60
N ALA A 115 -9.75 -12.23 0.71
CA ALA A 115 -10.01 -13.64 0.45
C ALA A 115 -9.71 -14.03 -1.01
N ALA A 116 -9.98 -13.13 -1.96
CA ALA A 116 -9.61 -13.29 -3.37
C ALA A 116 -8.11 -13.10 -3.65
N GLY A 117 -7.30 -12.68 -2.67
CA GLY A 117 -5.86 -12.45 -2.83
C GLY A 117 -5.50 -11.19 -3.63
N LEU A 118 -6.46 -10.32 -3.96
CA LEU A 118 -6.21 -9.06 -4.69
C LEU A 118 -5.50 -8.02 -3.82
N ILE A 119 -5.77 -8.05 -2.52
CA ILE A 119 -5.17 -7.16 -1.53
C ILE A 119 -4.44 -7.99 -0.49
N ALA A 120 -3.18 -7.64 -0.21
CA ALA A 120 -2.43 -8.29 0.84
C ALA A 120 -3.13 -8.12 2.19
N PRO A 121 -3.26 -9.19 3.00
CA PRO A 121 -3.85 -9.10 4.32
C PRO A 121 -3.05 -8.10 5.17
N PRO A 122 -3.73 -7.43 6.12
CA PRO A 122 -3.05 -6.48 6.97
C PRO A 122 -1.96 -7.18 7.79
N LYS A 123 -0.72 -6.69 7.70
CA LYS A 123 0.38 -7.27 8.50
C LYS A 123 0.05 -7.12 9.99
N PRO A 124 -0.03 -8.22 10.77
CA PRO A 124 -0.24 -8.13 12.20
C PRO A 124 0.86 -7.29 12.84
N ARG A 125 0.51 -6.55 13.89
CA ARG A 125 1.53 -5.81 14.65
C ARG A 125 2.40 -6.84 15.36
N ALA A 126 3.69 -6.82 15.07
CA ALA A 126 4.63 -7.64 15.81
C ALA A 126 4.47 -7.30 17.30
N LEU A 127 4.41 -8.35 18.12
CA LEU A 127 4.51 -8.18 19.56
C LEU A 127 5.83 -7.48 19.88
N ARG A 128 5.87 -6.77 21.01
CA ARG A 128 7.12 -6.18 21.46
C ARG A 128 8.14 -7.30 21.67
N ALA A 129 9.41 -7.01 21.44
CA ALA A 129 10.47 -8.02 21.59
C ALA A 129 10.53 -8.58 23.03
N ASP A 130 10.14 -7.78 24.01
CA ASP A 130 10.06 -8.13 25.43
C ASP A 130 8.67 -8.64 25.86
N PHE A 131 7.76 -8.87 24.91
CA PHE A 131 6.43 -9.37 25.22
C PHE A 131 6.51 -10.84 25.64
N GLY A 132 6.25 -11.12 26.91
CA GLY A 132 6.37 -12.46 27.49
C GLY A 132 7.70 -12.70 28.19
N ASP A 133 8.73 -11.90 27.90
CA ASP A 133 9.96 -11.92 28.68
C ASP A 133 9.68 -11.43 30.09
N ARG A 134 9.90 -12.31 31.07
CA ARG A 134 9.96 -11.89 32.46
C ARG A 134 11.11 -10.90 32.56
N ARG A 135 10.79 -9.61 32.75
CA ARG A 135 11.78 -8.60 33.10
C ARG A 135 12.64 -9.22 34.21
N PRO A 136 13.96 -9.34 34.02
CA PRO A 136 14.81 -9.96 35.01
C PRO A 136 14.58 -9.19 36.29
N HIS A 137 13.99 -9.87 37.27
CA HIS A 137 13.86 -9.34 38.60
C HIS A 137 15.28 -9.01 39.03
N VAL A 138 15.56 -7.71 39.22
CA VAL A 138 16.91 -7.20 39.46
C VAL A 138 17.57 -8.09 40.50
N GLN A 139 18.47 -8.98 40.07
CA GLN A 139 19.25 -9.77 41.00
C GLN A 139 20.20 -8.78 41.65
N LYS A 140 19.78 -8.24 42.81
CA LYS A 140 20.64 -7.49 43.72
C LYS A 140 21.67 -8.47 44.26
N GLY A 141 22.75 -8.66 43.50
CA GLY A 141 23.95 -9.29 44.05
C GLY A 141 24.61 -8.37 45.08
N PRO A 142 25.48 -8.93 45.95
CA PRO A 142 26.23 -8.15 46.95
C PRO A 142 27.15 -7.07 46.32
N ALA A 143 27.51 -7.23 45.04
CA ALA A 143 28.34 -6.28 44.28
C ALA A 143 27.54 -5.14 43.60
N GLY A 144 26.25 -4.96 43.91
CA GLY A 144 25.43 -3.88 43.36
C GLY A 144 24.79 -4.16 41.99
N LYS A 145 24.20 -3.12 41.39
CA LYS A 145 23.42 -3.21 40.13
C LYS A 145 24.35 -3.37 38.92
N HIS A 146 24.80 -4.58 38.61
CA HIS A 146 25.43 -4.83 37.31
C HIS A 146 24.36 -4.85 36.20
N GLN A 147 24.38 -3.82 35.34
CA GLN A 147 23.61 -3.82 34.10
C GLN A 147 24.20 -4.87 33.16
N LYS A 148 23.76 -6.12 33.26
CA LYS A 148 24.09 -7.12 32.24
C LYS A 148 23.56 -6.62 30.90
N LYS A 149 24.45 -6.49 29.92
CA LYS A 149 24.06 -6.18 28.54
C LYS A 149 23.28 -7.39 28.02
N PHE A 150 21.98 -7.22 27.78
CA PHE A 150 21.17 -8.24 27.11
C PHE A 150 21.67 -8.37 25.67
N PHE A 151 22.37 -9.47 25.39
CA PHE A 151 22.61 -9.90 24.03
C PHE A 151 21.34 -10.62 23.56
N TYR A 152 20.51 -9.94 22.76
CA TYR A 152 19.43 -10.61 22.06
C TYR A 152 20.05 -11.56 21.02
N SER A 153 19.78 -12.85 21.12
CA SER A 153 20.04 -13.78 20.03
C SER A 153 19.26 -13.30 18.81
N LYS A 154 19.95 -13.15 17.67
CA LYS A 154 19.35 -12.68 16.42
C LYS A 154 18.55 -13.77 15.71
N SER A 155 17.70 -14.52 16.43
CA SER A 155 16.79 -15.46 15.77
C SER A 155 15.74 -14.68 14.97
N ALA A 156 15.25 -15.29 13.89
CA ALA A 156 14.19 -14.72 13.09
C ALA A 156 12.92 -14.52 13.95
N ARG A 157 12.31 -13.33 13.86
CA ARG A 157 11.13 -12.96 14.67
C ARG A 157 9.84 -13.71 14.32
N PHE A 158 9.83 -14.38 13.17
CA PHE A 158 8.71 -15.20 12.71
C PHE A 158 9.29 -16.55 12.37
N VAL A 159 9.00 -17.54 13.20
CA VAL A 159 9.05 -18.94 12.78
C VAL A 159 7.73 -19.15 12.05
N GLN A 160 7.80 -19.39 10.75
CA GLN A 160 6.66 -19.94 10.04
C GLN A 160 6.58 -21.37 10.56
N ASP A 161 5.54 -21.70 11.31
CA ASP A 161 5.23 -23.08 11.68
C ASP A 161 4.76 -23.77 10.39
N GLY A 162 5.72 -24.02 9.50
CA GLY A 162 5.55 -24.84 8.32
C GLY A 162 5.71 -26.29 8.74
N ASP A 163 4.58 -26.93 9.03
CA ASP A 163 4.40 -28.39 8.96
C ASP A 163 4.43 -28.80 7.46
N ASP A 164 5.45 -28.36 6.73
CA ASP A 164 5.73 -28.85 5.38
C ASP A 164 6.40 -30.22 5.57
N GLU A 165 5.57 -31.27 5.62
CA GLU A 165 5.96 -32.66 5.38
C GLU A 165 6.67 -32.71 4.02
N PHE A 166 7.99 -32.56 4.05
CA PHE A 166 8.84 -32.73 2.89
C PHE A 166 8.92 -34.24 2.62
N GLU A 167 8.04 -34.72 1.73
CA GLU A 167 8.16 -36.04 1.15
C GLU A 167 9.46 -36.07 0.33
N ASP A 168 10.50 -36.69 0.89
CA ASP A 168 11.75 -36.98 0.22
C ASP A 168 11.49 -37.97 -0.94
N GLU A 169 11.16 -37.45 -2.13
CA GLU A 169 11.17 -38.27 -3.34
C GLU A 169 12.62 -38.57 -3.77
N ASP A 170 12.98 -39.84 -3.64
CA ASP A 170 14.23 -40.47 -4.04
C ASP A 170 14.56 -40.26 -5.54
N PHE A 171 15.34 -39.23 -5.88
CA PHE A 171 15.92 -39.10 -7.21
C PHE A 171 17.20 -39.94 -7.34
N ASN A 172 17.02 -41.25 -7.57
CA ASN A 172 18.09 -42.20 -7.85
C ASN A 172 18.41 -42.27 -9.37
N GLY A 173 19.61 -41.79 -9.72
CA GLY A 173 20.53 -42.47 -10.64
C GLY A 173 20.40 -42.20 -12.16
N SER A 174 21.42 -41.57 -12.75
CA SER A 174 22.44 -42.29 -13.55
C SER A 174 23.35 -41.36 -14.40
N GLN A 175 24.64 -41.42 -14.06
CA GLN A 175 25.82 -41.54 -14.94
C GLN A 175 26.10 -40.54 -16.09
N ASP A 176 27.05 -39.65 -15.81
CA ASP A 176 28.28 -39.29 -16.56
C ASP A 176 28.68 -40.23 -17.73
N PRO A 177 29.32 -39.73 -18.83
CA PRO A 177 30.76 -39.42 -18.73
C PRO A 177 31.36 -38.33 -19.66
N ALA A 178 32.43 -37.73 -19.12
CA ALA A 178 33.70 -37.39 -19.78
C ALA A 178 33.72 -36.49 -21.03
N GLY A 179 34.42 -35.35 -20.90
CA GLY A 179 35.15 -34.75 -22.01
C GLY A 179 35.35 -33.25 -21.90
N GLY A 180 36.62 -32.81 -21.86
CA GLY A 180 36.97 -31.48 -22.37
C GLY A 180 37.65 -30.55 -21.35
N GLN A 181 38.97 -30.65 -21.30
CA GLN A 181 39.86 -29.55 -20.94
C GLN A 181 39.55 -28.30 -21.81
N ASP A 182 40.03 -27.14 -21.37
CA ASP A 182 39.96 -25.83 -22.03
C ASP A 182 38.66 -25.02 -21.90
N MET A 183 38.56 -24.27 -20.80
CA MET A 183 37.95 -22.93 -20.79
C MET A 183 38.61 -22.02 -19.73
N LYS A 184 39.95 -22.09 -19.60
CA LYS A 184 40.75 -21.16 -18.77
C LYS A 184 41.06 -19.81 -19.48
N ILE A 185 40.27 -19.41 -20.48
CA ILE A 185 40.51 -18.18 -21.26
C ILE A 185 39.40 -17.11 -21.13
N TYR A 186 38.24 -17.39 -20.53
CA TYR A 186 37.18 -16.38 -20.35
C TYR A 186 36.95 -15.91 -18.90
N SER A 187 37.98 -15.91 -18.05
CA SER A 187 37.90 -15.40 -16.67
C SER A 187 38.66 -14.07 -16.43
N ALA A 188 39.21 -13.43 -17.47
CA ALA A 188 40.03 -12.21 -17.34
C ALA A 188 39.49 -10.92 -18.00
N LEU A 189 38.26 -10.91 -18.55
CA LEU A 189 37.63 -9.70 -19.12
C LEU A 189 36.20 -9.40 -18.61
N ALA A 190 35.66 -10.23 -17.72
CA ALA A 190 34.32 -10.06 -17.13
C ALA A 190 34.31 -9.35 -15.75
N LYS A 191 35.35 -8.55 -15.43
CA LYS A 191 35.44 -7.80 -14.15
C LYS A 191 35.56 -6.28 -14.28
N ARG A 192 35.19 -5.67 -15.42
CA ARG A 192 35.29 -4.18 -15.55
C ARG A 192 34.22 -3.46 -16.39
N ALA A 193 33.04 -4.05 -16.65
CA ALA A 193 32.06 -3.39 -17.53
C ALA A 193 30.56 -3.55 -17.19
N GLU A 194 30.19 -3.77 -15.92
CA GLU A 194 28.76 -3.87 -15.53
C GLU A 194 28.33 -2.86 -14.44
N LYS A 195 28.72 -1.60 -14.58
CA LYS A 195 28.08 -0.48 -13.84
C LYS A 195 27.90 0.75 -14.70
N LYS A 196 26.99 0.65 -15.67
CA LYS A 196 26.06 1.71 -16.13
C LYS A 196 25.60 1.34 -17.54
N LEU A 197 24.32 0.99 -17.65
CA LEU A 197 23.36 1.45 -18.66
C LEU A 197 22.11 0.54 -18.56
N PRO A 198 20.94 1.03 -18.12
CA PRO A 198 19.69 0.40 -18.53
C PRO A 198 19.36 0.87 -19.95
N SER A 199 19.75 0.04 -20.93
CA SER A 199 19.32 0.15 -22.32
C SER A 199 17.87 -0.33 -22.45
N ALA A 200 17.15 0.38 -23.30
CA ALA A 200 15.80 0.11 -23.75
C ALA A 200 15.64 -1.26 -24.46
N ALA A 201 14.36 -1.61 -24.67
CA ALA A 201 13.81 -2.83 -25.26
C ALA A 201 13.74 -4.01 -24.27
N ARG A 202 12.63 -4.74 -24.14
CA ARG A 202 11.82 -5.30 -25.22
C ARG A 202 10.51 -5.81 -24.61
N TRP A 203 9.39 -5.17 -24.90
CA TRP A 203 8.08 -5.76 -24.61
C TRP A 203 7.86 -6.90 -25.61
N PRO A 204 7.42 -8.09 -25.18
CA PRO A 204 7.04 -9.14 -26.11
C PRO A 204 5.78 -8.71 -26.86
N HIS A 205 5.93 -8.53 -28.18
CA HIS A 205 4.83 -8.62 -29.11
C HIS A 205 4.30 -10.05 -29.07
N GLY A 206 3.14 -10.23 -28.43
CA GLY A 206 2.27 -11.39 -28.57
C GLY A 206 1.10 -11.05 -29.51
N PRO A 207 0.53 -12.04 -30.22
CA PRO A 207 -0.09 -11.86 -31.51
C PRO A 207 -1.50 -11.25 -31.46
N PHE A 208 -1.69 -10.32 -32.40
CA PHE A 208 -2.88 -10.07 -33.21
C PHE A 208 -3.97 -11.14 -33.09
N LEU A 209 -5.01 -10.87 -32.30
CA LEU A 209 -6.28 -11.60 -32.36
C LEU A 209 -7.11 -10.99 -33.48
N SER A 210 -7.13 -11.70 -34.61
CA SER A 210 -8.08 -11.50 -35.70
C SER A 210 -9.51 -11.59 -35.18
N ALA A 211 -10.36 -10.73 -35.74
CA ALA A 211 -11.80 -10.81 -35.61
C ALA A 211 -12.30 -12.18 -36.09
N GLU A 212 -12.96 -12.91 -35.20
CA GLU A 212 -13.80 -14.03 -35.58
C GLU A 212 -15.14 -13.90 -34.84
N THR A 213 -16.17 -13.60 -35.63
CA THR A 213 -17.56 -13.62 -35.23
C THR A 213 -17.96 -15.05 -34.90
N GLN A 214 -18.04 -15.41 -33.62
CA GLN A 214 -18.75 -16.61 -33.19
C GLN A 214 -20.07 -16.22 -32.53
N THR A 215 -21.13 -16.43 -33.30
CA THR A 215 -22.49 -16.67 -32.84
C THR A 215 -22.52 -18.00 -32.08
N VAL A 216 -22.88 -17.98 -30.79
CA VAL A 216 -23.27 -19.17 -30.03
C VAL A 216 -24.38 -18.81 -29.04
N PRO A 217 -25.25 -19.79 -28.72
CA PRO A 217 -26.69 -19.59 -28.63
C PRO A 217 -27.21 -19.11 -27.27
N SER A 218 -28.38 -18.48 -27.36
CA SER A 218 -29.40 -18.36 -26.33
C SER A 218 -29.57 -19.64 -25.51
N SER A 219 -29.82 -19.47 -24.21
CA SER A 219 -30.36 -20.46 -23.26
C SER A 219 -29.37 -21.21 -22.35
N VAL A 220 -28.74 -20.49 -21.42
CA VAL A 220 -28.66 -20.88 -19.98
C VAL A 220 -28.47 -19.57 -19.18
N ALA A 221 -29.50 -18.77 -18.94
CA ALA A 221 -30.37 -18.87 -17.77
C ALA A 221 -29.62 -19.20 -16.46
N THR A 222 -29.41 -18.12 -15.69
CA THR A 222 -29.62 -18.05 -14.23
C THR A 222 -28.38 -18.17 -13.34
N VAL A 223 -28.23 -17.11 -12.53
CA VAL A 223 -27.33 -16.91 -11.38
C VAL A 223 -25.96 -16.31 -11.75
N VAL A 224 -25.62 -15.21 -11.07
CA VAL A 224 -24.37 -14.42 -11.11
C VAL A 224 -24.30 -13.20 -12.06
N VAL A 225 -25.44 -12.62 -12.44
CA VAL A 225 -25.52 -11.19 -12.82
C VAL A 225 -26.75 -10.54 -12.17
N SER A 226 -26.63 -10.17 -10.91
CA SER A 226 -27.50 -9.19 -10.26
C SER A 226 -26.67 -8.49 -9.20
N TYR A 227 -26.88 -7.19 -9.01
CA TYR A 227 -26.13 -6.26 -8.12
C TYR A 227 -25.03 -5.40 -8.78
N PHE A 228 -25.29 -4.89 -9.99
CA PHE A 228 -24.72 -3.61 -10.44
C PHE A 228 -25.77 -2.64 -11.04
N VAL A 229 -27.07 -2.81 -10.67
CA VAL A 229 -28.20 -1.99 -11.16
C VAL A 229 -29.12 -1.49 -10.03
N HIS A 230 -28.69 -1.54 -8.76
CA HIS A 230 -29.51 -1.04 -7.63
C HIS A 230 -29.01 0.30 -7.05
N ASN A 231 -28.51 1.20 -7.89
CA ASN A 231 -28.24 2.58 -7.44
C ASN A 231 -28.63 3.65 -8.46
N THR A 232 -29.76 3.45 -9.14
CA THR A 232 -30.46 4.47 -9.95
C THR A 232 -31.97 4.53 -9.66
N ALA A 233 -32.52 3.64 -8.83
CA ALA A 233 -33.95 3.58 -8.54
C ALA A 233 -34.40 4.46 -7.34
N LEU A 234 -33.48 4.94 -6.50
CA LEU A 234 -33.84 5.83 -5.37
C LEU A 234 -33.91 7.32 -5.74
N HIS A 235 -33.37 7.72 -6.89
CA HIS A 235 -33.50 9.12 -7.35
C HIS A 235 -34.87 9.40 -8.00
N LEU A 236 -35.57 8.38 -8.52
CA LEU A 236 -36.87 8.52 -9.18
C LEU A 236 -38.07 8.58 -8.20
N ILE A 237 -37.89 8.24 -6.93
CA ILE A 237 -38.96 8.33 -5.91
C ILE A 237 -38.98 9.72 -5.26
N VAL A 238 -37.84 10.38 -5.11
CA VAL A 238 -37.77 11.74 -4.53
C VAL A 238 -38.31 12.80 -5.50
N ASP A 239 -38.08 12.65 -6.81
CA ASP A 239 -38.61 13.60 -7.80
C ASP A 239 -40.12 13.48 -8.01
N LYS A 240 -40.71 12.30 -7.74
CA LYS A 240 -42.19 12.12 -7.80
C LYS A 240 -42.92 12.79 -6.64
N GLN A 241 -42.27 12.97 -5.49
CA GLN A 241 -42.86 13.68 -4.35
C GLN A 241 -42.82 15.21 -4.53
N ARG A 242 -41.89 15.74 -5.33
CA ARG A 242 -41.77 17.18 -5.59
C ARG A 242 -42.79 17.72 -6.59
N ALA A 243 -43.33 16.85 -7.45
CA ALA A 243 -44.37 17.21 -8.43
C ALA A 243 -45.80 17.28 -7.85
N LEU A 244 -46.03 16.73 -6.65
CA LEU A 244 -47.35 16.74 -6.00
C LEU A 244 -47.58 17.96 -5.07
N THR A 245 -46.57 18.81 -4.88
CA THR A 245 -46.65 19.99 -3.99
C THR A 245 -46.73 21.31 -4.75
N GLN A 246 -46.84 21.29 -6.08
CA GLN A 246 -46.99 22.49 -6.90
C GLN A 246 -48.05 22.31 -7.97
N GLN A 247 -49.32 22.31 -7.59
CA GLN A 247 -50.45 22.83 -8.37
C GLN A 247 -51.62 23.11 -7.42
N PRO A 248 -52.43 24.15 -7.69
CA PRO A 248 -52.29 25.51 -7.17
C PRO A 248 -52.90 25.75 -5.78
#